data_AF-A0A970YFL2-F1
#
_entry.id   AF-A0A970YFL2-F1
#
_cell.length_a   1.000
_cell.length_b   1.000
_cell.length_c   1.000
_cell.angle_alpha   90.00
_cell.angle_beta   90.00
_cell.angle_gamma   90.00
#
_symmetry.space_group_name_H-M   'P 1'
#
loop_
_entity.id
_entity.type
_entity.pdbx_description
1 polymer ?
#
loop_
_entity_poly.entity_id
_entity_poly.type
_entity_poly.pdbx_seq_one_letter_code
_entity_poly.pdbx_strand_id
1 'polypeptide(L)' 'MRRTTVLLPEEDWIGLKQLAQRQGRRPSEMIREAVAAYIAGGEEGQSPSFVGVGESGRSDVSRRPGMHTERR' A
#
# COMPACT_ATOMS: atom_id res chain seq x y z
N MET A 1 5.47 10.59 0.43
CA MET A 1 4.19 9.88 0.72
C MET A 1 3.06 10.58 0.01
N ARG A 2 2.06 9.84 -0.49
CA ARG A 2 0.80 10.40 -1.00
C ARG A 2 -0.27 10.26 0.10
N ARG A 3 -1.15 11.26 0.23
CA ARG A 3 -2.27 11.21 1.18
C ARG A 3 -3.39 10.38 0.57
N THR A 4 -3.74 9.30 1.25
CA THR A 4 -4.83 8.40 0.86
C THR A 4 -5.83 8.32 2.00
N THR A 5 -7.12 8.35 1.67
CA THR A 5 -8.20 8.11 2.61
C THR A 5 -8.66 6.66 2.46
N VAL A 6 -8.68 5.92 3.56
CA VAL A 6 -9.19 4.54 3.63
C VAL A 6 -10.38 4.51 4.58
N LEU A 7 -11.41 3.76 4.22
CA LEU A 7 -12.55 3.52 5.08
C LEU A 7 -12.27 2.26 5.88
N LEU A 8 -12.44 2.33 7.20
CA LEU A 8 -12.31 1.19 8.10
C LEU A 8 -13.60 1.09 8.94
N PRO A 9 -14.00 -0.14 9.32
CA PRO A 9 -14.98 -0.33 10.39
C PRO A 9 -14.56 0.43 11.65
N GLU A 10 -15.55 0.96 12.38
CA GLU A 10 -15.29 1.75 13.58
C GLU A 10 -14.59 0.92 14.67
N GLU A 11 -14.96 -0.34 14.81
CA GLU A 11 -14.35 -1.27 15.77
C GLU A 11 -12.84 -1.49 15.51
N ASP A 12 -12.45 -1.65 14.24
CA ASP A 12 -11.06 -1.84 13.85
C ASP A 12 -10.23 -0.58 14.10
N TRP A 13 -10.81 0.59 13.83
CA TRP A 13 -10.18 1.87 14.11
C TRP A 13 -9.95 2.07 15.62
N ILE A 14 -10.94 1.73 16.44
CA ILE A 14 -10.83 1.80 17.91
C ILE A 14 -9.74 0.84 18.39
N GLY A 15 -9.76 -0.41 17.92
CA GLY A 15 -8.76 -1.43 18.27
C GLY A 15 -7.34 -0.98 17.89
N LEU A 16 -7.17 -0.47 16.68
CA LEU A 16 -5.89 0.07 16.20
C LEU A 16 -5.39 1.22 17.06
N LYS A 17 -6.28 2.16 17.43
CA LYS A 17 -5.92 3.32 18.26
C LYS A 17 -5.46 2.88 19.65
N GLN A 18 -6.15 1.94 20.28
CA GLN A 18 -5.76 1.40 21.57
C GLN A 18 -4.41 0.68 21.49
N LEU A 19 -4.20 -0.12 20.45
CA LEU A 19 -2.93 -0.80 20.22
C LEU A 19 -1.78 0.18 20.03
N ALA A 20 -1.98 1.22 19.22
CA ALA A 20 -0.99 2.26 18.97
C ALA A 20 -0.64 3.01 20.27
N GLN A 21 -1.64 3.34 21.10
CA GLN A 21 -1.43 3.98 22.40
C GLN A 21 -0.61 3.10 23.34
N ARG A 22 -0.91 1.81 23.41
CA ARG A 22 -0.17 0.84 24.27
C ARG A 22 1.28 0.70 23.85
N GLN A 23 1.58 0.83 22.56
CA GLN A 23 2.94 0.72 22.03
C GLN A 23 3.67 2.08 21.93
N GLY A 24 3.00 3.19 22.25
CA GLY A 24 3.56 4.54 22.07
C GLY A 24 3.80 4.92 20.60
N ARG A 25 3.09 4.28 19.66
CA ARG A 25 3.23 4.48 18.20
C ARG A 25 2.06 5.27 17.65
N ARG A 26 2.21 5.83 16.43
CA ARG A 26 1.09 6.48 15.74
C ARG A 26 0.28 5.45 14.95
N PRO A 27 -1.06 5.52 14.92
CA PRO A 27 -1.89 4.63 14.10
C PRO A 27 -1.49 4.61 12.63
N SER A 28 -1.08 5.76 12.09
CA SER A 28 -0.61 5.88 10.71
C SER A 28 0.70 5.14 10.45
N GLU A 29 1.55 4.90 11.46
CA GLU A 29 2.76 4.09 11.31
C GLU A 29 2.40 2.62 11.19
N MET A 30 1.48 2.16 12.02
CA MET A 30 0.99 0.77 12.00
C MET A 30 0.26 0.45 10.70
N ILE A 31 -0.57 1.37 10.19
CA ILE A 31 -1.24 1.20 8.89
C ILE A 31 -0.21 1.06 7.76
N ARG A 32 0.86 1.86 7.77
CA ARG A 32 1.89 1.78 6.73
C ARG A 32 2.68 0.48 6.81
N GLU A 33 2.99 0.02 8.01
CA GLU A 33 3.63 -1.28 8.24
C GLU A 33 2.74 -2.43 7.76
N ALA A 34 1.45 -2.41 8.10
CA ALA A 34 0.49 -3.42 7.66
C ALA A 34 0.37 -3.46 6.12
N VAL A 35 0.30 -2.30 5.47
CA VAL A 35 0.26 -2.21 4.00
C VAL A 35 1.56 -2.74 3.38
N ALA A 36 2.72 -2.39 3.95
CA ALA A 36 4.01 -2.89 3.46
C ALA A 36 4.14 -4.42 3.62
N ALA A 37 3.72 -4.95 4.77
CA ALA A 37 3.70 -6.39 5.03
C ALA A 37 2.75 -7.13 4.09
N TYR A 38 1.57 -6.56 3.82
CA TYR A 38 0.61 -7.14 2.88
C TYR A 38 1.15 -7.18 1.44
N ILE A 39 1.83 -6.12 1.00
CA ILE A 39 2.47 -6.09 -0.32
C ILE A 39 3.57 -7.15 -0.38
N ALA A 40 4.47 -7.21 0.61
CA ALA A 40 5.57 -8.17 0.64
C ALA A 40 5.08 -9.64 0.67
N GLY A 41 3.99 -9.92 1.39
CA GLY A 41 3.38 -11.26 1.42
C GLY A 41 2.59 -11.60 0.15
N GLY A 42 2.16 -10.61 -0.63
CA GLY A 42 1.48 -10.82 -1.91
C GLY A 42 2.41 -11.19 -3.07
N GLU A 43 3.72 -10.98 -2.91
CA GLU A 43 4.73 -11.27 -3.93
C GLU A 43 5.23 -12.73 -3.91
N GLU A 44 4.84 -13.55 -2.92
CA GLU A 44 5.26 -14.97 -2.86
C GLU A 44 4.71 -15.83 -4.02
N GLY A 45 3.79 -15.31 -4.84
CA GLY A 45 3.29 -15.95 -6.07
C GLY A 45 3.92 -15.47 -7.37
N GLN A 46 4.78 -14.44 -7.35
CA GLN A 46 5.45 -13.92 -8.55
C GLN A 46 6.94 -13.79 -8.28
N SER A 47 7.71 -14.72 -8.86
CA SER A 47 9.16 -14.81 -8.70
C SER A 47 9.85 -13.45 -8.89
N PRO A 48 10.85 -13.11 -8.05
CA PRO A 48 11.41 -11.77 -8.02
C PRO A 48 12.32 -11.55 -9.22
N SER A 49 11.83 -10.87 -10.25
CA SER A 49 12.69 -10.30 -11.28
C SER A 49 13.22 -8.96 -10.79
N PHE A 50 14.28 -9.01 -9.98
CA PHE A 50 15.34 -7.99 -9.98
C PHE A 50 14.87 -6.52 -9.94
N VAL A 51 14.13 -6.10 -8.91
CA VAL A 51 13.90 -4.69 -8.59
C VAL A 51 13.95 -4.59 -7.07
N GLY A 52 15.01 -4.14 -6.43
CA GLY A 52 15.70 -2.88 -6.69
C GLY A 52 15.64 -2.10 -5.39
N VAL A 53 16.59 -2.37 -4.51
CA VAL A 53 16.90 -1.55 -3.34
C VAL A 53 17.03 -0.10 -3.80
N GLY A 54 16.17 0.80 -3.32
CA GLY A 54 16.42 2.23 -3.39
C GLY A 54 15.23 3.12 -3.71
N GLU A 55 15.24 4.26 -3.04
CA GLU A 55 14.77 5.55 -3.55
C GLU A 55 13.29 5.91 -3.32
N SER A 56 13.10 6.54 -2.15
CA SER A 56 12.19 7.67 -1.99
C SER A 56 12.17 8.57 -3.22
N GLY A 57 11.01 8.64 -3.89
CA GLY A 57 10.68 9.73 -4.81
C GLY A 57 10.78 9.36 -6.29
N ARG A 58 9.69 8.83 -6.84
CA ARG A 58 9.37 9.06 -8.26
C ARG A 58 7.87 9.23 -8.45
N SER A 59 7.55 10.44 -8.91
CA SER A 59 6.31 10.90 -9.52
C SER A 59 5.86 9.98 -10.66
N ASP A 60 4.58 10.11 -11.05
CA ASP A 60 4.03 9.87 -12.40
C ASP A 60 4.53 8.63 -13.17
N VAL A 61 3.72 7.69 -13.66
CA VAL A 61 2.67 7.84 -14.67
C VAL A 61 2.01 6.46 -14.79
N SER A 62 0.69 6.41 -14.96
CA SER A 62 0.07 5.58 -16.01
C SER A 62 -1.41 5.92 -16.10
N ARG A 63 -1.61 7.10 -16.68
CA ARG A 63 -2.80 7.43 -17.48
C ARG A 63 -2.94 6.36 -18.57
N ARG A 64 -4.12 5.76 -18.66
CA ARG A 64 -4.56 4.90 -19.77
C ARG A 64 -4.30 5.56 -21.13
N PRO A 65 -3.91 4.79 -22.14
CA PRO A 65 -4.41 4.98 -23.50
C PRO A 65 -5.36 3.84 -23.85
N GLY A 66 -6.56 4.20 -24.31
CA GLY A 66 -7.42 3.25 -25.01
C GLY A 66 -6.71 2.79 -26.29
N MET A 67 -6.88 1.52 -26.63
CA MET A 67 -6.54 1.02 -27.97
C MET A 67 -7.67 0.14 -28.49
N HIS A 68 -8.35 0.72 -29.46
CA HIS A 68 -9.16 0.09 -30.48
C HIS A 68 -8.31 -0.99 -31.17
N THR A 69 -8.80 -2.22 -31.24
CA THR A 69 -8.32 -3.20 -32.22
C THR A 69 -9.52 -3.86 -32.87
N GLU A 70 -9.87 -3.29 -34.02
CA GLU A 70 -10.63 -3.94 -35.08
C GLU A 70 -9.73 -5.00 -35.72
N ARG A 71 -10.20 -6.25 -35.80
CA ARG A 71 -9.92 -7.18 -36.90
C ARG A 71 -10.95 -8.32 -36.90
N ARG A 72 -11.80 -8.35 -37.91
CA ARG A 72 -12.02 -9.48 -38.84
C ARG A 72 -13.05 -9.07 -39.89
#